data_AF-A0AA35X905-F1
#
_entry.id   AF-A0AA35X905-F1
#
_cell.length_a   1.000
_cell.length_b   1.000
_cell.length_c   1.000
_cell.angle_alpha   90.00
_cell.angle_beta   90.00
_cell.angle_gamma   90.00
#
_symmetry.space_group_name_H-M   'P 1'
#
loop_
_entity.id
_entity.type
_entity.pdbx_description
1 polymer ?
#
loop_
_entity_poly.entity_id
_entity_poly.type
_entity_poly.pdbx_seq_one_letter_code
_entity_poly.pdbx_strand_id
1 'polypeptide(L)'
;MSVAESVFQGIFEFWSLNLLTPLIPPFCISDKLTELHITLLDSVSTICLVFLVIIYITAIDLHSRGCKAISLFTKPFSALCKRLNCSREVTSNSVIHTFSTFLFLSSTKTFKTFYALCQSTSVFSNTDGVTKNVVFADTSVQYFSLTHILFLIVAFVQCLVLVFFPLLLLVIYPTRIYRYLSRFISTRKQLAITAFVEALNGHFKDGLNGTTDYRPLAGVVMFGIPLLTVLWVTMTKNHLSFLY
;
A
#
# COMPACT_ATOMS: atom_id res chain seq x y z
N MET A 1 24.07 15.36 2.24
CA MET A 1 22.97 14.65 2.92
C MET A 1 23.18 14.72 4.42
N SER A 2 22.23 15.28 5.17
CA SER A 2 22.29 15.31 6.63
C SER A 2 22.00 13.91 7.22
N VAL A 3 22.50 13.60 8.41
CA VAL A 3 22.24 12.30 9.09
C VAL A 3 20.73 12.04 9.24
N ALA A 4 19.94 13.09 9.46
CA ALA A 4 18.49 13.01 9.55
C ALA A 4 17.85 12.56 8.23
N GLU A 5 18.32 13.06 7.08
CA GLU A 5 17.83 12.65 5.76
C GLU A 5 18.10 11.17 5.49
N SER A 6 19.29 10.69 5.83
CA SER A 6 19.67 9.27 5.63
C SER A 6 18.84 8.32 6.48
N VAL A 7 18.61 8.66 7.75
CA VAL A 7 17.76 7.86 8.65
C VAL A 7 16.32 7.83 8.14
N PHE A 8 15.81 8.97 7.69
CA PHE A 8 14.44 9.07 7.17
C PHE A 8 14.26 8.28 5.87
N GLN A 9 15.26 8.35 4.99
CA GLN A 9 15.28 7.58 3.75
C GLN A 9 15.34 6.07 4.03
N GLY A 10 16.15 5.63 5.00
CA GLY A 10 16.21 4.23 5.41
C GLY A 10 14.89 3.72 5.99
N ILE A 11 14.21 4.53 6.82
CA ILE A 11 12.86 4.22 7.32
C ILE A 11 11.89 4.11 6.14
N PHE A 12 11.90 5.06 5.21
CA PHE A 12 11.03 5.02 4.03
C PHE A 12 11.30 3.78 3.14
N GLU A 13 12.56 3.40 2.94
CA GLU A 13 12.94 2.20 2.21
C GLU A 13 12.44 0.92 2.90
N PHE A 14 12.50 0.87 4.24
CA PHE A 14 11.88 -0.17 5.07
C PHE A 14 10.36 -0.27 4.83
N TRP A 15 9.65 0.86 4.87
CA TRP A 15 8.20 0.90 4.64
C TRP A 15 7.80 0.63 3.18
N SER A 16 8.69 0.86 2.22
CA SER A 16 8.44 0.52 0.81
C SER A 16 8.81 -0.92 0.43
N LEU A 17 9.19 -1.75 1.41
CA LEU A 17 9.68 -3.12 1.23
C LEU A 17 10.93 -3.22 0.32
N ASN A 18 11.67 -2.12 0.17
CA ASN A 18 12.92 -2.07 -0.60
C ASN A 18 14.16 -2.38 0.28
N LEU A 19 13.96 -3.02 1.43
CA LEU A 19 15.03 -3.40 2.37
C LEU A 19 16.15 -4.24 1.76
N LEU A 20 15.81 -5.05 0.77
CA LEU A 20 16.74 -5.95 0.12
C LEU A 20 17.44 -5.30 -1.08
N THR A 21 16.96 -4.15 -1.57
CA THR A 21 17.54 -3.44 -2.70
C THR A 21 19.01 -3.01 -2.48
N PRO A 22 19.45 -2.58 -1.29
CA PRO A 22 20.88 -2.33 -1.04
C PRO A 22 21.70 -3.62 -0.82
N LEU A 23 21.05 -4.73 -0.45
CA LEU A 23 21.73 -6.00 -0.12
C LEU A 23 21.87 -6.94 -1.33
N ILE A 24 20.96 -6.80 -2.29
CA ILE A 24 20.89 -7.61 -3.50
C ILE A 24 21.25 -6.70 -4.68
N PRO A 25 22.34 -6.98 -5.41
CA PRO A 25 22.66 -6.22 -6.62
C PRO A 25 21.47 -6.30 -7.59
N PRO A 26 21.17 -5.23 -8.36
CA PRO A 26 20.05 -5.22 -9.27
C PRO A 26 20.15 -6.42 -10.22
N PHE A 27 19.18 -7.33 -10.15
CA PHE A 27 19.09 -8.43 -11.09
C PHE A 27 18.69 -7.86 -12.46
N CYS A 28 19.67 -7.66 -13.34
CA CYS A 28 19.42 -7.35 -14.74
C CYS A 28 18.85 -8.59 -15.42
N ILE A 29 17.51 -8.71 -15.47
CA ILE A 29 16.82 -9.80 -16.16
C ILE A 29 17.06 -9.72 -17.69
N SER A 30 17.32 -8.53 -18.22
CA SER A 30 17.76 -8.30 -19.61
C SER A 30 18.28 -6.87 -19.81
N ASP A 31 19.30 -6.69 -20.65
CA ASP A 31 19.84 -5.38 -21.05
C ASP A 31 18.85 -4.51 -21.85
N LYS A 32 17.70 -5.08 -22.26
CA LYS A 32 16.64 -4.37 -22.99
C LYS A 32 15.46 -3.94 -22.10
N LEU A 33 15.47 -4.26 -20.81
CA LEU A 33 14.41 -3.81 -19.91
C LEU A 33 14.61 -2.33 -19.58
N THR A 34 13.65 -1.50 -19.97
CA THR A 34 13.61 -0.09 -19.57
C THR A 34 13.12 0.06 -18.13
N GLU A 35 13.42 1.17 -17.46
CA GLU A 35 13.04 1.42 -16.06
C GLU A 35 11.51 1.40 -15.85
N LEU A 36 10.73 1.69 -16.89
CA LEU A 36 9.27 1.49 -16.88
C LEU A 36 8.84 0.04 -16.69
N HIS A 37 9.57 -0.93 -17.24
CA HIS A 37 9.26 -2.35 -17.06
C HIS A 37 9.53 -2.81 -15.62
N ILE A 38 10.58 -2.25 -15.00
CA ILE A 38 10.87 -2.49 -13.57
C ILE A 38 9.72 -1.93 -12.71
N THR A 39 9.26 -0.72 -13.04
CA THR A 39 8.11 -0.08 -12.38
C THR A 39 6.82 -0.90 -12.53
N LEU A 40 6.59 -1.49 -13.71
CA LEU A 40 5.47 -2.40 -13.95
C LEU A 40 5.59 -3.68 -13.10
N LEU A 41 6.78 -4.28 -13.02
CA LEU A 41 6.99 -5.51 -12.24
C LEU A 41 6.76 -5.26 -10.73
N ASP A 42 7.14 -4.08 -10.26
CA ASP A 42 6.91 -3.63 -8.90
C ASP A 42 5.40 -3.43 -8.61
N SER A 43 4.67 -2.96 -9.62
CA SER A 43 3.21 -2.85 -9.62
C SER A 43 2.53 -4.23 -9.60
N VAL A 44 3.10 -5.24 -10.30
CA VAL A 44 2.61 -6.63 -10.27
C VAL A 44 2.78 -7.24 -8.88
N SER A 45 3.93 -7.03 -8.23
CA SER A 45 4.17 -7.48 -6.84
C SER A 45 3.10 -6.95 -5.87
N THR A 46 2.74 -5.67 -6.04
CA THR A 46 1.68 -5.01 -5.28
C THR A 46 0.31 -5.65 -5.51
N ILE A 47 -0.03 -5.97 -6.76
CA ILE A 47 -1.27 -6.70 -7.10
C ILE A 47 -1.28 -8.11 -6.49
N CYS A 48 -0.15 -8.82 -6.55
CA CYS A 48 -0.04 -10.17 -5.98
C CYS A 48 -0.35 -10.17 -4.47
N LEU A 49 0.14 -9.18 -3.72
CA LEU A 49 -0.17 -9.03 -2.30
C LEU A 49 -1.66 -8.85 -2.06
N VAL A 50 -2.34 -8.03 -2.87
CA VAL A 50 -3.79 -7.79 -2.76
C VAL A 50 -4.57 -9.06 -3.09
N PHE A 51 -4.16 -9.79 -4.12
CA PHE A 51 -4.78 -11.05 -4.48
C PHE A 51 -4.63 -12.09 -3.36
N LEU A 52 -3.47 -12.16 -2.71
CA LEU A 52 -3.26 -13.00 -1.52
C LEU A 52 -4.19 -12.61 -0.37
N VAL A 53 -4.42 -11.31 -0.14
CA VAL A 53 -5.40 -10.85 0.87
C VAL A 53 -6.81 -11.34 0.53
N ILE A 54 -7.24 -11.22 -0.73
CA ILE A 54 -8.56 -11.67 -1.18
C ILE A 54 -8.70 -13.20 -1.03
N ILE A 55 -7.70 -13.97 -1.47
CA ILE A 55 -7.66 -15.43 -1.28
C ILE A 55 -7.77 -15.77 0.19
N TYR A 56 -7.07 -15.05 1.06
CA TYR A 56 -7.09 -15.33 2.48
C TYR A 56 -8.45 -15.02 3.13
N ILE A 57 -9.04 -13.86 2.83
CA ILE A 57 -10.38 -13.48 3.33
C ILE A 57 -11.43 -14.49 2.84
N THR A 58 -11.37 -14.87 1.57
CA THR A 58 -12.28 -15.87 1.01
C THR A 58 -12.03 -17.24 1.64
N ALA A 59 -10.79 -17.63 1.94
CA ALA A 59 -10.48 -18.85 2.67
C ALA A 59 -11.06 -18.85 4.08
N ILE A 60 -11.02 -17.73 4.82
CA ILE A 60 -11.69 -17.59 6.13
C ILE A 60 -13.20 -17.73 5.97
N ASP A 61 -13.81 -16.99 5.04
CA ASP A 61 -15.28 -17.03 4.85
C ASP A 61 -15.74 -18.44 4.48
N LEU A 62 -15.01 -19.11 3.59
CA LEU A 62 -15.33 -20.45 3.12
C LEU A 62 -15.04 -21.52 4.19
N HIS A 63 -14.02 -21.32 5.05
CA HIS A 63 -13.81 -22.12 6.26
C HIS A 63 -14.98 -21.94 7.25
N SER A 64 -15.49 -20.72 7.43
CA SER A 64 -16.63 -20.44 8.31
C SER A 64 -17.94 -21.11 7.84
N ARG A 65 -18.07 -21.34 6.53
CA ARG A 65 -19.20 -22.05 5.91
C ARG A 65 -19.12 -23.57 6.01
N GLY A 66 -18.03 -24.12 6.58
CA GLY A 66 -17.87 -25.56 6.76
C GLY A 66 -17.53 -26.33 5.48
N CYS A 67 -16.97 -25.67 4.47
CA CYS A 67 -16.55 -26.36 3.24
C CYS A 67 -15.49 -27.43 3.54
N LYS A 68 -15.78 -28.68 3.13
CA LYS A 68 -14.96 -29.87 3.42
C LYS A 68 -13.53 -29.79 2.84
N ALA A 69 -13.35 -29.15 1.69
CA ALA A 69 -12.03 -29.02 1.04
C ALA A 69 -11.06 -28.17 1.86
N ILE A 70 -11.53 -27.02 2.38
CA ILE A 70 -10.70 -26.13 3.20
C ILE A 70 -10.52 -26.71 4.60
N SER A 71 -11.54 -27.37 5.16
CA SER A 71 -11.39 -28.01 6.48
C SER A 71 -10.36 -29.14 6.47
N LEU A 72 -10.08 -29.78 5.33
CA LEU A 72 -9.01 -30.76 5.20
C LEU A 72 -7.63 -30.12 5.34
N PHE A 73 -7.41 -28.98 4.66
CA PHE A 73 -6.15 -28.23 4.73
C PHE A 73 -5.94 -27.53 6.08
N THR A 74 -6.99 -27.04 6.72
CA THR A 74 -6.88 -26.37 8.02
C THR A 74 -6.79 -27.35 9.20
N LYS A 75 -7.21 -28.61 9.07
CA LYS A 75 -7.11 -29.64 10.12
C LYS A 75 -5.70 -29.82 10.70
N PRO A 76 -4.63 -30.06 9.92
CA PRO A 76 -3.28 -30.22 10.48
C PRO A 76 -2.81 -28.96 11.20
N PHE A 77 -3.10 -27.79 10.64
CA PHE A 77 -2.73 -26.50 11.22
C PHE A 77 -3.48 -26.21 12.53
N SER A 78 -4.77 -26.55 12.57
CA SER A 78 -5.61 -26.39 13.76
C SER A 78 -5.22 -27.34 14.89
N ALA A 79 -4.77 -28.55 14.56
CA ALA A 79 -4.25 -29.51 15.54
C ALA A 79 -2.93 -29.03 16.14
N LEU A 80 -2.05 -28.43 15.33
CA LEU A 80 -0.82 -27.82 15.80
C LEU A 80 -1.09 -26.59 16.68
N CYS A 81 -2.02 -25.72 16.27
CA CYS A 81 -2.44 -24.54 17.06
C CYS A 81 -3.08 -24.94 18.40
N LYS A 82 -3.87 -26.02 18.44
CA LYS A 82 -4.41 -26.57 19.70
C LYS A 82 -3.31 -27.10 20.62
N ARG A 83 -2.25 -27.71 20.08
CA ARG A 83 -1.07 -28.12 20.86
C ARG A 83 -0.29 -26.93 21.42
N LEU A 84 -0.30 -25.80 20.71
CA LEU A 84 0.39 -24.57 21.10
C LEU A 84 -0.46 -23.61 21.94
N ASN A 85 -1.65 -24.03 22.41
CA ASN A 85 -2.59 -23.18 23.16
C ASN A 85 -2.93 -21.85 22.45
N CYS A 86 -2.94 -21.84 21.11
CA CYS A 86 -3.34 -20.66 20.36
C CYS A 86 -4.86 -20.45 20.51
N SER A 87 -5.23 -19.40 21.25
CA SER A 87 -6.59 -18.89 21.29
C SER A 87 -7.03 -18.49 19.87
N ARG A 88 -8.22 -18.96 19.46
CA ARG A 88 -8.82 -18.69 18.14
C ARG A 88 -9.07 -17.19 17.92
N GLU A 89 -9.34 -16.43 18.98
CA GLU A 89 -9.52 -14.98 18.93
C GLU A 89 -8.18 -14.25 18.74
N VAL A 90 -7.12 -14.73 19.40
CA VAL A 90 -5.76 -14.20 19.25
C VAL A 90 -5.25 -14.40 17.81
N THR A 91 -5.51 -15.55 17.20
CA THR A 91 -5.12 -15.80 15.80
C THR A 91 -5.90 -14.92 14.82
N SER A 92 -7.21 -14.74 15.02
CA SER A 92 -8.01 -13.87 14.15
C SER A 92 -7.56 -12.42 14.20
N ASN A 93 -7.34 -11.86 15.40
CA ASN A 93 -6.87 -10.49 15.54
C ASN A 93 -5.45 -10.32 14.98
N SER A 94 -4.53 -11.23 15.32
CA SER A 94 -3.14 -11.18 14.81
C SER A 94 -3.09 -11.18 13.28
N VAL A 95 -3.96 -11.97 12.64
CA VAL A 95 -4.02 -12.01 11.19
C VAL A 95 -4.60 -10.74 10.59
N ILE A 96 -5.69 -10.19 11.15
CA ILE A 96 -6.24 -8.91 10.68
C ILE A 96 -5.18 -7.80 10.78
N HIS A 97 -4.43 -7.73 11.89
CA HIS A 97 -3.32 -6.78 12.04
C HIS A 97 -2.22 -6.99 10.99
N THR A 98 -1.87 -8.24 10.70
CA THR A 98 -0.89 -8.57 9.66
C THR A 98 -1.34 -8.06 8.28
N PHE A 99 -2.61 -8.27 7.93
CA PHE A 99 -3.18 -7.78 6.67
C PHE A 99 -3.26 -6.26 6.60
N SER A 100 -3.63 -5.60 7.70
CA SER A 100 -3.60 -4.15 7.81
C SER A 100 -2.21 -3.58 7.53
N THR A 101 -1.16 -4.20 8.09
CA THR A 101 0.23 -3.81 7.83
C THR A 101 0.62 -4.01 6.36
N PHE A 102 0.29 -5.17 5.77
CA PHE A 102 0.58 -5.40 4.35
C PHE A 102 -0.16 -4.43 3.42
N LEU A 103 -1.42 -4.12 3.72
CA LEU A 103 -2.17 -3.12 2.96
C LEU A 103 -1.52 -1.74 3.06
N PHE A 104 -1.07 -1.35 4.25
CA PHE A 104 -0.39 -0.09 4.48
C PHE A 104 0.94 0.03 3.70
N LEU A 105 1.77 -1.02 3.76
CA LEU A 105 3.02 -1.11 3.01
C LEU A 105 2.78 -1.03 1.50
N SER A 106 1.80 -1.80 1.01
CA SER A 106 1.37 -1.81 -0.39
C SER A 106 0.85 -0.44 -0.86
N SER A 107 0.10 0.26 0.00
CA SER A 107 -0.43 1.60 -0.30
C SER A 107 0.69 2.64 -0.45
N THR A 108 1.66 2.62 0.47
CA THR A 108 2.81 3.55 0.43
C THR A 108 3.64 3.36 -0.83
N LYS A 109 3.85 2.10 -1.22
CA LYS A 109 4.56 1.73 -2.44
C LYS A 109 3.82 2.16 -3.71
N THR A 110 2.51 1.90 -3.79
CA THR A 110 1.66 2.33 -4.91
C THR A 110 1.68 3.85 -5.07
N PHE A 111 1.61 4.58 -3.96
CA PHE A 111 1.62 6.04 -3.97
C PHE A 111 2.97 6.60 -4.47
N LYS A 112 4.10 6.02 -4.04
CA LYS A 112 5.44 6.37 -4.53
C LYS A 112 5.55 6.19 -6.05
N THR A 113 5.09 5.05 -6.55
CA THR A 113 5.11 4.74 -8.00
C THR A 113 4.24 5.71 -8.80
N PHE A 114 3.01 5.96 -8.34
CA PHE A 114 2.11 6.92 -8.97
C PHE A 114 2.73 8.32 -9.03
N TYR A 115 3.31 8.78 -7.92
CA TYR A 115 3.94 10.09 -7.86
C TYR A 115 5.17 10.20 -8.78
N ALA A 116 6.02 9.17 -8.84
CA ALA A 116 7.18 9.13 -9.73
C ALA A 116 6.79 9.21 -11.22
N LEU A 117 5.65 8.62 -11.60
CA LEU A 117 5.11 8.72 -12.97
C LEU A 117 4.49 10.08 -13.27
N CYS A 118 3.98 10.80 -12.26
CA CYS A 118 3.45 12.15 -12.43
C CYS A 118 4.55 13.20 -12.63
N GLN A 119 5.76 12.96 -12.13
CA GLN A 119 6.87 13.90 -12.27
C GLN A 119 7.52 13.86 -13.66
N SER A 120 7.81 15.04 -14.19
CA SER A 120 8.60 15.25 -15.40
C SER A 120 9.97 15.81 -15.07
N THR A 121 11.01 15.38 -15.79
CA THR A 121 12.34 16.01 -15.79
C THR A 121 12.67 16.54 -17.18
N SER A 122 13.37 17.67 -17.25
CA SER A 122 13.89 18.19 -18.51
C SER A 122 15.31 17.67 -18.70
N VAL A 123 15.56 16.96 -19.80
CA VAL A 123 16.92 16.56 -20.18
C VAL A 123 17.38 17.43 -21.34
N PHE A 124 18.58 18.00 -21.21
CA PHE A 124 19.23 18.76 -22.26
C PHE A 124 19.97 17.81 -23.19
N SER A 125 19.59 17.77 -24.47
CA SER A 125 20.35 17.04 -25.47
C SER A 125 21.53 17.88 -25.94
N ASN A 126 22.75 17.39 -25.75
CA ASN A 126 23.98 18.07 -26.19
C ASN A 126 24.06 18.26 -27.72
N THR A 127 23.25 17.52 -28.49
CA THR A 127 23.30 17.54 -29.97
C THR A 127 22.39 18.58 -30.60
N ASP A 128 21.23 18.88 -30.00
CA ASP A 128 20.18 19.68 -30.65
C ASP A 128 19.83 20.97 -29.88
N GLY A 129 20.36 21.15 -28.66
CA GLY A 129 20.00 22.29 -27.79
C GLY A 129 18.52 22.31 -27.36
N VAL A 130 17.74 21.30 -27.74
CA VAL A 130 16.32 21.18 -27.41
C VAL A 130 16.16 20.49 -26.06
N THR A 131 15.40 21.13 -25.17
CA THR A 131 14.93 20.54 -23.92
C THR A 131 13.80 19.55 -24.21
N LYS A 132 14.01 18.27 -23.91
CA LYS A 132 12.94 17.26 -23.96
C LYS A 132 12.46 16.99 -22.54
N ASN A 133 11.15 17.11 -22.33
CA ASN A 133 10.51 16.68 -21.09
C ASN A 133 10.33 15.16 -21.13
N VAL A 134 11.04 14.48 -20.25
CA VAL A 134 11.00 13.02 -20.08
C VAL A 134 10.41 12.67 -18.72
N VAL A 135 10.02 11.43 -18.54
CA VAL A 135 9.45 10.95 -17.28
C VAL A 135 10.56 10.81 -16.24
N PHE A 136 10.34 11.25 -14.99
CA PHE A 136 11.36 11.13 -13.93
C PHE A 136 11.80 9.68 -13.71
N ALA A 137 10.88 8.73 -13.87
CA ALA A 137 11.12 7.30 -13.71
C ALA A 137 11.78 6.62 -14.92
N ASP A 138 11.83 7.25 -16.09
CA ASP A 138 12.47 6.68 -17.29
C ASP A 138 12.77 7.79 -18.32
N THR A 139 14.05 8.08 -18.50
CA THR A 139 14.51 9.12 -19.45
C THR A 139 14.33 8.73 -20.92
N SER A 140 14.07 7.45 -21.22
CA SER A 140 13.82 6.96 -22.58
C SER A 140 12.41 7.28 -23.07
N VAL A 141 11.49 7.61 -22.16
CA VAL A 141 10.09 7.87 -22.48
C VAL A 141 9.75 9.34 -22.33
N GLN A 142 9.22 9.90 -23.42
CA GLN A 142 8.75 11.27 -23.44
C GLN A 142 7.53 11.43 -22.54
N TYR A 143 7.52 12.50 -21.75
CA TYR A 143 6.40 12.86 -20.89
C TYR A 143 5.16 13.15 -21.75
N PHE A 144 3.99 12.67 -21.32
CA PHE A 144 2.74 12.69 -22.10
C PHE A 144 2.73 11.90 -23.43
N SER A 145 3.71 11.02 -23.66
CA SER A 145 3.60 10.03 -24.74
C SER A 145 2.45 9.05 -24.47
N LEU A 146 1.93 8.41 -25.53
CA LEU A 146 0.88 7.39 -25.41
C LEU A 146 1.29 6.25 -24.46
N THR A 147 2.57 5.85 -24.51
CA THR A 147 3.15 4.87 -23.59
C THR A 147 3.07 5.36 -22.15
N HIS A 148 3.53 6.58 -21.85
CA HIS A 148 3.46 7.17 -20.51
C HIS A 148 2.03 7.25 -19.98
N ILE A 149 1.07 7.67 -20.81
CA ILE A 149 -0.34 7.78 -20.43
C ILE A 149 -0.92 6.42 -20.04
N LEU A 150 -0.61 5.35 -20.77
CA LEU A 150 -1.08 3.99 -20.44
C LEU A 150 -0.57 3.55 -19.06
N PHE A 151 0.72 3.74 -18.77
CA PHE A 151 1.29 3.42 -17.47
C PHE A 151 0.69 4.29 -16.35
N LEU A 152 0.47 5.57 -16.63
CA LEU A 152 -0.15 6.50 -15.68
C LEU A 152 -1.58 6.10 -15.33
N ILE A 153 -2.38 5.67 -16.31
CA ILE A 153 -3.75 5.18 -16.07
C ILE A 153 -3.73 3.94 -15.16
N VAL A 154 -2.85 2.97 -15.43
CA VAL A 154 -2.73 1.76 -14.60
C VAL A 154 -2.35 2.13 -13.16
N ALA A 155 -1.33 2.97 -12.99
CA ALA A 155 -0.90 3.42 -11.67
C ALA A 155 -2.00 4.23 -10.94
N PHE A 156 -2.75 5.05 -11.68
CA PHE A 156 -3.89 5.80 -11.14
C PHE A 156 -5.00 4.89 -10.64
N VAL A 157 -5.40 3.89 -11.43
CA VAL A 157 -6.42 2.90 -11.03
C VAL A 157 -5.96 2.11 -9.80
N GLN A 158 -4.69 1.68 -9.76
CA GLN A 158 -4.12 1.02 -8.59
C GLN A 158 -4.15 1.92 -7.35
N CYS A 159 -3.77 3.19 -7.50
CA CYS A 159 -3.80 4.17 -6.41
C CYS A 159 -5.23 4.38 -5.90
N LEU A 160 -6.22 4.49 -6.80
CA LEU A 160 -7.64 4.57 -6.43
C LEU A 160 -8.11 3.38 -5.60
N VAL A 161 -7.79 2.17 -6.03
CA VAL A 161 -8.27 0.95 -5.38
C VAL A 161 -7.52 0.65 -4.08
N LEU A 162 -6.21 0.88 -4.03
CA LEU A 162 -5.37 0.46 -2.91
C LEU A 162 -5.13 1.54 -1.87
N VAL A 163 -5.18 2.82 -2.26
CA VAL A 163 -4.91 3.94 -1.36
C VAL A 163 -6.23 4.66 -1.03
N PHE A 164 -6.91 5.17 -2.05
CA PHE A 164 -8.08 6.04 -1.83
C PHE A 164 -9.30 5.29 -1.31
N PHE A 165 -9.56 4.05 -1.76
CA PHE A 165 -10.72 3.29 -1.29
C PHE A 165 -10.63 2.90 0.19
N PRO A 166 -9.52 2.31 0.70
CA PRO A 166 -9.36 2.04 2.13
C PRO A 166 -9.41 3.32 2.99
N LEU A 167 -8.83 4.42 2.48
CA LEU A 167 -8.90 5.74 3.08
C LEU A 167 -10.32 6.23 3.27
N LEU A 168 -11.09 6.22 2.19
CA LEU A 168 -12.47 6.65 2.20
C LEU A 168 -13.29 5.82 3.18
N LEU A 169 -13.05 4.50 3.21
CA LEU A 169 -13.68 3.59 4.16
C LEU A 169 -13.36 3.96 5.62
N LEU A 170 -12.08 4.25 5.95
CA LEU A 170 -11.64 4.65 7.28
C LEU A 170 -12.26 5.98 7.74
N VAL A 171 -12.34 6.97 6.84
CA VAL A 171 -12.90 8.29 7.12
C VAL A 171 -14.42 8.24 7.26
N ILE A 172 -15.09 7.47 6.40
CA ILE A 172 -16.56 7.34 6.43
C ILE A 172 -17.01 6.47 7.60
N TYR A 173 -16.21 5.50 8.07
CA TYR A 173 -16.56 4.56 9.13
C TYR A 173 -17.19 5.17 10.40
N PRO A 174 -16.59 6.18 11.06
CA PRO A 174 -17.18 6.78 12.26
C PRO A 174 -18.47 7.58 11.98
N THR A 175 -18.76 7.91 10.72
CA THR A 175 -19.89 8.77 10.35
C THR A 175 -21.22 8.04 10.26
N ARG A 176 -22.32 8.80 10.24
CA ARG A 176 -23.68 8.27 10.00
C ARG A 176 -23.83 7.67 8.60
N ILE A 177 -23.01 8.10 7.64
CA ILE A 177 -23.06 7.64 6.24
C ILE A 177 -22.70 6.15 6.16
N TYR A 178 -21.66 5.70 6.87
CA TYR A 178 -21.31 4.28 6.93
C TYR A 178 -22.46 3.43 7.51
N ARG A 179 -23.10 3.92 8.58
CA ARG A 179 -24.23 3.21 9.21
C ARG A 179 -25.45 3.11 8.30
N TYR A 180 -25.63 4.06 7.38
CA TYR A 180 -26.68 4.01 6.38
C TYR A 180 -26.32 3.06 5.24
N LEU A 181 -25.11 3.19 4.67
CA LEU A 181 -24.63 2.35 3.56
C LEU A 181 -24.49 0.86 3.96
N SER A 182 -24.06 0.59 5.19
CA SER A 182 -23.89 -0.78 5.68
C SER A 182 -25.21 -1.55 5.82
N ARG A 183 -26.37 -0.88 5.84
CA ARG A 183 -27.69 -1.54 5.80
C ARG A 183 -27.94 -2.32 4.51
N PHE A 184 -27.27 -1.96 3.42
CA PHE A 184 -27.37 -2.65 2.13
C PHE A 184 -26.39 -3.82 2.01
N ILE A 185 -25.49 -4.00 2.99
CA ILE A 185 -24.47 -5.04 3.00
C ILE A 185 -24.92 -6.18 3.93
N SER A 186 -24.67 -7.42 3.53
CA SER A 186 -24.94 -8.58 4.38
C SER A 186 -24.21 -8.48 5.73
N THR A 187 -24.89 -8.83 6.82
CA THR A 187 -24.42 -8.71 8.21
C THR A 187 -23.03 -9.32 8.45
N ARG A 188 -22.69 -10.42 7.76
CA ARG A 188 -21.37 -11.05 7.87
C ARG A 188 -20.25 -10.23 7.24
N LYS A 189 -20.51 -9.67 6.06
CA LYS A 189 -19.56 -8.78 5.38
C LYS A 189 -19.37 -7.49 6.18
N GLN A 190 -20.46 -6.98 6.76
CA GLN A 190 -20.41 -5.85 7.67
C GLN A 190 -19.53 -6.12 8.89
N LEU A 191 -19.63 -7.31 9.51
CA LEU A 191 -18.78 -7.69 10.64
C LEU A 191 -17.30 -7.73 10.26
N ALA A 192 -16.97 -8.32 9.11
CA ALA A 192 -15.58 -8.40 8.61
C ALA A 192 -14.99 -7.01 8.33
N ILE A 193 -15.75 -6.13 7.67
CA ILE A 193 -15.33 -4.75 7.39
C ILE A 193 -15.16 -3.98 8.70
N THR A 194 -16.07 -4.15 9.65
CA THR A 194 -16.02 -3.50 10.95
C THR A 194 -14.78 -3.95 11.73
N ALA A 195 -14.51 -5.26 11.80
CA ALA A 195 -13.31 -5.79 12.45
C ALA A 195 -12.02 -5.30 11.79
N PHE A 196 -11.99 -5.23 10.46
CA PHE A 196 -10.85 -4.70 9.71
C PHE A 196 -10.60 -3.21 10.01
N VAL A 197 -11.65 -2.39 9.95
CA VAL A 197 -11.55 -0.96 10.24
C VAL A 197 -11.24 -0.71 11.71
N GLU A 198 -11.75 -1.53 12.63
CA GLU A 198 -11.39 -1.46 14.06
C GLU A 198 -9.95 -1.89 14.32
N ALA A 199 -9.36 -2.79 13.54
CA ALA A 199 -7.94 -3.12 13.67
C ALA A 199 -7.04 -1.94 13.25
N LEU A 200 -7.49 -1.12 12.31
CA LEU A 200 -6.78 0.09 11.87
C LEU A 200 -7.04 1.28 12.81
N ASN A 201 -8.29 1.54 13.14
CA ASN A 201 -8.70 2.69 13.95
C ASN A 201 -8.69 2.42 15.47
N GLY A 202 -8.46 1.18 15.89
CA GLY A 202 -8.58 0.75 17.28
C GLY A 202 -7.65 1.48 18.23
N HIS A 203 -6.48 1.92 17.74
CA HIS A 203 -5.54 2.71 18.53
C HIS A 203 -6.00 4.15 18.77
N PHE A 204 -6.96 4.65 18.00
CA PHE A 204 -7.57 5.97 18.18
C PHE A 204 -8.86 5.93 19.01
N LYS A 205 -9.21 4.74 19.51
CA LYS A 205 -10.38 4.49 20.37
C LYS A 205 -10.01 4.75 21.84
N ASP A 206 -9.69 6.00 22.18
CA ASP A 206 -9.60 6.43 23.58
C ASP A 206 -10.94 7.03 24.00
N GLY A 207 -11.87 6.16 24.40
CA GLY A 207 -13.18 6.54 24.95
C GLY A 207 -13.51 5.84 26.27
N LEU A 208 -12.55 5.12 26.85
CA LEU A 208 -12.67 4.58 28.20
C LEU A 208 -12.21 5.70 29.16
N ASN A 209 -13.16 6.38 29.80
CA ASN A 209 -13.01 7.49 30.78
C ASN A 209 -13.28 8.92 30.28
N GLY A 210 -14.30 9.13 29.42
CA GLY A 210 -14.82 10.47 29.14
C GLY A 210 -13.94 11.33 28.22
N THR A 211 -12.94 10.72 27.58
CA THR A 211 -12.12 11.33 26.53
C THR A 211 -12.82 11.30 25.17
N THR A 212 -12.48 12.26 24.30
CA THR A 212 -13.08 12.43 22.98
C THR A 212 -12.66 11.31 22.02
N ASP A 213 -13.60 10.72 21.27
CA ASP A 213 -13.31 9.69 20.26
C ASP A 213 -12.62 10.33 19.03
N TYR A 214 -11.36 9.97 18.78
CA TYR A 214 -10.53 10.52 17.70
C TYR A 214 -10.50 9.64 16.44
N ARG A 215 -11.35 8.61 16.31
CA ARG A 215 -11.42 7.76 15.10
C ARG A 215 -11.56 8.51 13.76
N PRO A 216 -12.23 9.68 13.64
CA PRO A 216 -12.26 10.43 12.38
C PRO A 216 -10.87 10.94 11.96
N LEU A 217 -9.99 11.22 12.91
CA LEU A 217 -8.62 11.65 12.66
C LEU A 217 -7.70 10.48 12.28
N ALA A 218 -8.07 9.25 12.62
CA ALA A 218 -7.27 8.07 12.32
C ALA A 218 -6.98 7.93 10.81
N GLY A 219 -8.01 8.13 9.95
CA GLY A 219 -7.83 8.09 8.50
C GLY A 219 -6.89 9.18 7.98
N VAL A 220 -6.97 10.39 8.56
CA VAL A 220 -6.11 11.53 8.20
C VAL A 220 -4.67 11.28 8.65
N VAL A 221 -4.45 10.78 9.86
CA VAL A 221 -3.11 10.53 10.42
C VAL A 221 -2.44 9.35 9.72
N MET A 222 -3.15 8.22 9.59
CA MET A 222 -2.60 7.00 8.99
C MET A 222 -2.08 7.24 7.59
N PHE A 223 -2.78 8.00 6.75
CA PHE A 223 -2.39 8.19 5.35
C PHE A 223 -1.80 9.57 5.04
N GLY A 224 -2.16 10.59 5.82
CA GLY A 224 -1.54 11.92 5.70
C GLY A 224 -0.06 11.88 6.02
N ILE A 225 0.37 11.07 6.99
CA ILE A 225 1.79 10.90 7.30
C ILE A 225 2.55 10.29 6.10
N PRO A 226 2.17 9.13 5.52
CA PRO A 226 2.75 8.59 4.29
C PRO A 226 2.75 9.57 3.11
N LEU A 227 1.66 10.32 2.93
CA LEU A 227 1.56 11.33 1.87
C LEU A 227 2.60 12.43 2.06
N LEU A 228 2.68 12.98 3.27
CA LEU A 228 3.63 14.02 3.64
C LEU A 228 5.07 13.52 3.56
N THR A 229 5.36 12.27 3.94
CA THR A 229 6.70 11.70 3.83
C THR A 229 7.11 11.48 2.38
N VAL A 230 6.22 11.03 1.50
CA VAL A 230 6.50 10.91 0.06
C VAL A 230 6.73 12.28 -0.57
N LEU A 231 5.90 13.27 -0.25
CA LEU A 231 6.09 14.64 -0.72
C LEU A 231 7.41 15.23 -0.22
N TRP A 232 7.76 15.02 1.05
CA TRP A 232 9.01 15.51 1.62
C TRP A 232 10.25 14.87 0.96
N VAL A 233 10.29 13.54 0.87
CA VAL A 233 11.43 12.80 0.28
C VAL A 233 11.64 13.15 -1.20
N THR A 234 10.57 13.47 -1.91
CA THR A 234 10.68 13.83 -3.33
C THR A 234 11.08 15.28 -3.54
N MET A 235 10.62 16.20 -2.68
CA MET A 235 11.09 17.58 -2.68
C MET A 235 12.59 17.67 -2.37
N THR A 236 13.10 16.85 -1.44
CA THR A 236 14.54 16.83 -1.12
C THR A 236 15.39 16.24 -2.25
N LYS A 237 14.92 15.19 -2.93
CA LYS A 237 15.61 14.64 -4.12
C LYS A 237 15.63 15.60 -5.31
N ASN A 238 14.56 16.35 -5.53
CA ASN A 238 14.52 17.39 -6.57
C ASN A 238 15.50 18.53 -6.26
N HIS A 239 15.71 18.87 -5.00
CA HIS A 239 16.68 19.88 -4.59
C HIS A 239 18.14 19.43 -4.78
N LEU A 240 18.42 18.14 -4.60
CA LEU A 240 19.76 17.55 -4.79
C LEU A 240 20.12 17.34 -6.27
N SER A 241 19.14 17.04 -7.13
CA SER A 241 19.33 16.90 -8.58
C SER A 241 19.45 18.25 -9.32
N PHE A 242 19.10 19.36 -8.67
CA PHE A 242 19.32 20.72 -9.20
C PHE A 242 20.69 21.30 -8.81
N LEU A 243 21.38 20.68 -7.84
CA LEU A 243 22.68 21.11 -7.33
C LEU A 243 23.87 20.33 -7.92
N TYR A 244 23.60 19.31 -8.75
CA TYR A 244 24.57 18.53 -9.52
C TYR A 244 24.27 18.66 -11.01
#